data_AF-A0AAD5TL70-F1
#
_entry.id   AF-A0AAD5TL70-F1
#
_cell.length_a   1.000
_cell.length_b   1.000
_cell.length_c   1.000
_cell.angle_alpha   90.00
_cell.angle_beta   90.00
_cell.angle_gamma   90.00
#
_symmetry.space_group_name_H-M   'P 1'
#
loop_
_entity.id
_entity.type
_entity.pdbx_description
1 polymer ?
#
loop_
_entity_poly.entity_id
_entity_poly.type
_entity_poly.pdbx_seq_one_letter_code
_entity_poly.pdbx_strand_id
1 'polypeptide(L)'
;MLMPANSPQRSLPPPRSIHALPLSILSKHHNQGTSFPQHARTQLGLRGLVPPAHETLDQQVARVITMLNTLQSPIEKYQYLTRLKSEDVVLFYRCVMDNLT
;
A
#
# COMPACT_ATOMS: atom_id res chain seq x y z
N MET A 1 -5.37 -39.77 43.13
CA MET A 1 -6.25 -39.93 41.94
C MET A 1 -6.41 -38.56 41.30
N LEU A 2 -5.55 -38.24 40.32
CA LEU A 2 -5.48 -36.92 39.68
C LEU A 2 -6.54 -36.83 38.58
N MET A 3 -7.41 -35.80 38.66
CA MET A 3 -8.33 -35.45 37.57
C MET A 3 -7.54 -34.84 36.40
N PRO A 4 -7.87 -35.14 35.14
CA PRO A 4 -7.23 -34.47 34.01
C PRO A 4 -7.77 -33.03 33.90
N ALA A 5 -6.85 -32.06 33.80
CA ALA A 5 -7.19 -30.68 33.51
C ALA A 5 -7.70 -30.55 32.07
N ASN A 6 -9.02 -30.36 31.91
CA ASN A 6 -9.61 -29.99 30.64
C ASN A 6 -9.30 -28.50 30.37
N SER A 7 -8.17 -28.23 29.72
CA SER A 7 -7.88 -26.87 29.22
C SER A 7 -8.91 -26.54 28.13
N PRO A 8 -9.65 -25.41 28.23
CA PRO A 8 -10.55 -25.04 27.15
C PRO A 8 -9.71 -24.82 25.89
N GLN A 9 -9.99 -25.62 24.86
CA GLN A 9 -9.48 -25.43 23.51
C GLN A 9 -9.86 -24.02 23.08
N ARG A 10 -8.96 -23.06 23.27
CA ARG A 10 -9.15 -21.69 22.81
C ARG A 10 -9.01 -21.76 21.30
N SER A 11 -10.12 -21.93 20.60
CA SER A 11 -10.16 -21.84 19.16
C SER A 11 -9.42 -20.58 18.75
N LEU A 12 -8.38 -20.73 17.94
CA LEU A 12 -7.72 -19.58 17.33
C LEU A 12 -8.82 -18.82 16.59
N PRO A 13 -9.03 -17.51 16.85
CA PRO A 13 -10.01 -16.77 16.09
C PRO A 13 -9.69 -16.94 14.60
N PRO A 14 -10.72 -17.12 13.73
CA PRO A 14 -10.47 -17.24 12.30
C PRO A 14 -9.60 -16.06 11.86
N PRO A 15 -8.65 -16.27 10.93
CA PRO A 15 -7.78 -15.19 10.46
C PRO A 15 -8.68 -14.02 10.09
N ARG A 16 -8.57 -12.92 10.86
CA ARG A 16 -9.40 -11.74 10.62
C ARG A 16 -9.12 -11.32 9.19
N SER A 17 -10.09 -11.55 8.30
CA SER A 17 -10.02 -11.10 6.93
C SER A 17 -9.59 -9.63 6.97
N ILE A 18 -8.58 -9.28 6.19
CA ILE A 18 -7.99 -7.93 6.15
C ILE A 18 -9.07 -6.86 5.88
N HIS A 19 -10.27 -7.27 5.48
CA HIS A 19 -11.48 -6.47 5.24
C HIS A 19 -12.20 -5.90 6.47
N ALA A 20 -11.69 -6.03 7.70
CA ALA A 20 -12.42 -5.55 8.87
C ALA A 20 -12.50 -4.01 9.02
N LEU A 21 -11.73 -3.21 8.27
CA LEU A 21 -11.89 -1.75 8.19
C LEU A 21 -11.51 -1.24 6.78
N PRO A 22 -12.29 -0.34 6.13
CA PRO A 22 -11.99 0.22 4.81
C PRO A 22 -10.60 0.87 4.69
N LEU A 23 -10.00 1.26 5.82
CA LEU A 23 -8.69 1.91 5.87
C LEU A 23 -7.51 0.93 5.79
N SER A 24 -7.71 -0.37 6.05
CA SER A 24 -6.61 -1.35 6.03
C SER A 24 -6.01 -1.51 4.63
N ILE A 25 -6.83 -1.38 3.58
CA ILE A 25 -6.38 -1.44 2.18
C ILE A 25 -5.55 -0.23 1.77
N LEU A 26 -5.64 0.88 2.52
CA LEU A 26 -4.80 2.06 2.34
C LEU A 26 -3.49 1.98 3.14
N SER A 27 -3.20 0.84 3.79
CA SER A 27 -1.88 0.60 4.39
C SER A 27 -0.80 0.56 3.30
N LYS A 28 0.43 0.98 3.64
CA LYS A 28 1.56 1.10 2.69
C LYS A 28 1.88 -0.14 1.84
N HIS A 29 1.44 -1.32 2.27
CA HIS A 29 1.67 -2.60 1.58
C HIS A 29 0.56 -2.95 0.57
N HIS A 30 -0.63 -2.39 0.75
CA HIS A 30 -1.81 -2.67 -0.07
C HIS A 30 -2.32 -1.45 -0.81
N ASN A 31 -1.82 -0.26 -0.47
CA ASN A 31 -2.13 0.98 -1.14
C ASN A 31 -1.71 0.87 -2.60
N GLN A 32 -2.64 1.21 -3.50
CA GLN A 32 -2.40 1.32 -4.93
C GLN A 32 -2.62 2.76 -5.41
N GLY A 33 -2.94 3.68 -4.49
CA GLY A 33 -3.23 5.08 -4.78
C GLY A 33 -4.27 5.23 -5.88
N THR A 34 -3.84 5.80 -7.01
CA THR A 34 -4.67 6.02 -8.21
C THR A 34 -4.90 4.76 -9.06
N SER A 35 -4.19 3.66 -8.81
CA SER A 35 -4.32 2.40 -9.57
C SER A 35 -5.50 1.52 -9.13
N PHE A 36 -6.24 1.89 -8.09
CA PHE A 36 -7.48 1.19 -7.76
C PHE A 36 -8.52 1.35 -8.88
N PRO A 37 -9.03 0.27 -9.48
CA PRO A 37 -10.03 0.37 -10.53
C PRO A 37 -11.37 0.84 -9.95
N GLN A 38 -12.16 1.54 -10.77
CA GLN A 38 -13.39 2.23 -10.31
C GLN A 38 -14.41 1.29 -9.65
N HIS A 39 -14.55 0.06 -10.16
CA HIS A 39 -15.44 -0.95 -9.58
C HIS A 39 -14.96 -1.36 -8.18
N ALA A 40 -13.65 -1.58 -8.00
CA ALA A 40 -13.08 -1.95 -6.71
C ALA A 40 -13.19 -0.81 -5.69
N ARG A 41 -13.02 0.45 -6.11
CA ARG A 41 -13.23 1.62 -5.23
C ARG A 41 -14.65 1.67 -4.66
N THR A 42 -15.63 1.29 -5.46
CA THR A 42 -17.04 1.25 -5.02
C THR A 42 -17.29 0.08 -4.08
N GLN A 43 -16.78 -1.11 -4.41
CA GLN A 43 -16.92 -2.32 -3.59
C GLN A 43 -16.20 -2.22 -2.24
N LEU A 44 -15.05 -1.53 -2.20
CA LEU A 44 -14.22 -1.37 -1.01
C LEU A 44 -14.53 -0.09 -0.21
N GLY A 45 -15.52 0.71 -0.63
CA GLY A 45 -15.88 1.95 0.07
C GLY A 45 -14.81 3.04 0.02
N LEU A 46 -13.96 3.06 -1.01
CA LEU A 46 -12.85 4.01 -1.19
C LEU A 46 -13.25 5.30 -1.89
N ARG A 47 -14.51 5.42 -2.31
CA ARG A 47 -15.00 6.62 -3.01
C ARG A 47 -14.90 7.83 -2.08
N GLY A 48 -14.15 8.86 -2.50
CA GLY A 48 -13.86 10.05 -1.69
C GLY A 48 -12.64 9.91 -0.77
N LEU A 49 -12.06 8.71 -0.63
CA LEU A 49 -10.83 8.47 0.15
C LEU A 49 -9.58 8.42 -0.72
N VAL A 50 -9.71 8.14 -2.02
CA VAL A 50 -8.61 8.14 -2.99
C VAL A 50 -8.87 9.18 -4.09
N PRO A 51 -7.81 9.77 -4.68
CA PRO A 51 -7.96 10.73 -5.77
C PRO A 51 -8.80 10.19 -6.93
N PRO A 52 -9.60 11.02 -7.63
CA PRO A 52 -10.51 10.56 -8.68
C PRO A 52 -9.79 10.06 -9.93
N ALA A 53 -8.54 10.47 -10.15
CA ALA A 53 -7.73 10.01 -11.28
C ALA A 53 -7.48 8.49 -11.18
N HIS A 54 -7.51 7.83 -12.35
CA HIS A 54 -7.10 6.44 -12.50
C HIS A 54 -5.81 6.41 -13.31
N GLU A 55 -4.75 5.81 -12.75
CA GLU A 55 -3.47 5.65 -13.42
C GLU A 55 -3.10 4.16 -13.39
N THR A 56 -2.35 3.72 -14.39
CA THR A 56 -1.66 2.42 -14.35
C THR A 56 -0.38 2.54 -13.50
N LEU A 57 0.16 1.42 -13.04
CA LEU A 57 1.44 1.42 -12.30
C LEU A 57 2.55 2.09 -13.11
N ASP A 58 2.65 1.83 -14.40
CA ASP A 58 3.67 2.44 -15.28
C ASP A 58 3.48 3.97 -15.40
N GLN A 59 2.25 4.46 -15.44
CA GLN A 59 1.97 5.90 -15.42
C GLN A 59 2.37 6.53 -14.08
N GLN A 60 2.13 5.84 -12.95
CA GLN A 60 2.57 6.30 -11.64
C GLN A 60 4.11 6.37 -11.56
N VAL A 61 4.81 5.36 -12.10
CA VAL A 61 6.28 5.36 -12.20
C VAL A 61 6.77 6.54 -13.03
N ALA A 62 6.21 6.76 -14.22
CA ALA A 62 6.58 7.88 -15.09
C ALA A 62 6.42 9.24 -14.39
N ARG A 63 5.36 9.43 -13.61
CA ARG A 63 5.15 10.64 -12.79
C ARG A 63 6.21 10.77 -11.70
N VAL A 64 6.52 9.70 -10.98
CA VAL A 64 7.57 9.69 -9.93
C VAL A 64 8.93 10.06 -10.51
N ILE A 65 9.30 9.49 -11.66
CA ILE A 65 10.58 9.79 -12.34
C ILE A 65 10.61 11.24 -12.82
N THR A 66 9.50 11.73 -13.39
CA THR A 66 9.39 13.15 -13.79
C THR A 66 9.62 14.06 -12.58
N MET A 67 8.99 13.77 -11.44
CA MET A 67 9.20 14.53 -10.20
C MET A 67 10.66 14.46 -9.72
N LEU A 68 11.26 13.27 -9.69
CA LEU A 68 12.66 13.09 -9.29
C LEU A 68 13.64 13.88 -10.16
N ASN A 69 13.35 14.02 -11.46
CA ASN A 69 14.16 14.80 -12.39
C ASN A 69 14.07 16.31 -12.16
N THR A 70 12.99 16.80 -11.52
CA THR A 70 12.87 18.22 -11.12
C THR A 70 13.66 18.57 -9.86
N LEU A 71 13.96 17.58 -9.01
CA LEU A 71 14.70 17.77 -7.76
C LEU A 71 16.19 17.90 -8.04
N GLN A 72 16.81 18.96 -7.50
CA GLN A 72 18.19 19.32 -7.82
C GLN A 72 19.19 18.63 -6.88
N SER A 73 18.87 18.55 -5.59
CA SER A 73 19.79 18.00 -4.60
C SER A 73 19.58 16.50 -4.36
N PRO A 74 20.66 15.73 -4.09
CA PRO A 74 20.53 14.32 -3.72
C PRO A 74 19.68 14.09 -2.47
N ILE A 75 19.72 15.02 -1.50
CA ILE A 75 18.96 14.92 -0.26
C ILE A 75 17.45 15.08 -0.49
N GLU A 76 17.03 15.96 -1.40
CA GLU A 76 15.61 16.09 -1.77
C GLU A 76 15.11 14.82 -2.45
N LYS A 77 15.90 14.23 -3.36
CA LYS A 77 15.56 12.94 -3.99
C LYS A 77 15.42 11.84 -2.95
N TYR A 78 16.34 11.78 -1.98
CA TYR A 78 16.28 10.83 -0.87
C TYR A 78 15.02 11.02 0.00
N GLN A 79 14.68 12.25 0.37
CA GLN A 79 13.48 12.56 1.16
C GLN A 79 12.21 12.17 0.41
N TYR A 80 12.14 12.48 -0.89
CA TYR A 80 11.02 12.14 -1.74
C TYR A 80 10.83 10.61 -1.85
N LEU A 81 11.91 9.87 -2.13
CA LEU A 81 11.89 8.41 -2.18
C LEU A 81 11.55 7.77 -0.82
N THR A 82 12.03 8.35 0.27
CA THR A 82 11.71 7.89 1.63
C THR A 82 10.22 8.07 1.94
N ARG A 83 9.64 9.20 1.56
CA ARG A 83 8.21 9.45 1.67
C ARG A 83 7.42 8.46 0.80
N LEU A 84 7.82 8.27 -0.45
CA LEU A 84 7.17 7.32 -1.37
C LEU A 84 7.14 5.91 -0.77
N LYS A 85 8.26 5.43 -0.21
CA LYS A 85 8.34 4.14 0.49
C LYS A 85 7.38 4.02 1.68
N SER A 86 7.08 5.12 2.36
CA SER A 86 6.16 5.12 3.50
C SER A 86 4.69 5.11 3.09
N GLU A 87 4.36 5.62 1.90
CA GLU A 87 3.00 5.74 1.37
C GLU A 87 2.61 4.55 0.49
N ASP A 88 3.52 4.10 -0.39
CA ASP A 88 3.32 3.02 -1.35
C ASP A 88 4.64 2.26 -1.59
N VAL A 89 4.77 1.12 -0.90
CA VAL A 89 5.98 0.30 -0.95
C VAL A 89 6.15 -0.35 -2.33
N VAL A 90 5.04 -0.69 -3.01
CA VAL A 90 5.07 -1.35 -4.32
C VAL A 90 5.59 -0.38 -5.37
N LEU A 91 5.03 0.83 -5.41
CA LEU A 91 5.47 1.88 -6.34
C LEU A 91 6.93 2.28 -6.07
N PHE A 92 7.35 2.37 -4.81
CA PHE A 92 8.75 2.62 -4.46
C PHE A 92 9.69 1.56 -5.05
N TYR A 93 9.44 0.27 -4.79
CA TYR A 93 10.32 -0.79 -5.29
C TYR A 93 10.29 -0.90 -6.81
N ARG A 94 9.13 -0.68 -7.44
CA ARG A 94 9.06 -0.63 -8.91
C ARG A 94 9.96 0.47 -9.48
N CYS A 95 9.86 1.70 -8.94
CA CYS A 95 10.68 2.82 -9.40
C CYS A 95 12.18 2.55 -9.22
N VAL A 96 12.59 2.00 -8.08
CA VAL A 96 14.00 1.68 -7.82
C VAL A 96 14.48 0.60 -8.78
N MET A 97 13.75 -0.51 -8.93
CA MET A 97 14.15 -1.60 -9.81
C MET A 97 14.31 -1.19 -11.27
N ASP A 98 13.43 -0.31 -11.77
CA ASP A 98 13.49 0.19 -13.14
C ASP A 98 14.66 1.17 -13.39
N ASN A 99 15.32 1.66 -12.33
CA ASN A 99 16.36 2.71 -12.39
C ASN A 99 17.65 2.37 -11.63
N LEU A 100 17.87 1.10 -11.28
CA LEU A 100 19.14 0.59 -10.75
C LEU A 100 20.10 0.36 -11.94
N THR A 101 20.87 1.38 -12.30
CA THR A 101 21.99 1.29 -13.26
C THR A 101 23.31 1.61 -12.58
#